data_AF-A0AAE8U3Q9-F1
#
_entry.id   AF-A0AAE8U3Q9-F1
#
_cell.length_a   1.000
_cell.length_b   1.000
_cell.length_c   1.000
_cell.angle_alpha   90.00
_cell.angle_beta   90.00
_cell.angle_gamma   90.00
#
_symmetry.space_group_name_H-M   'P 1'
#
loop_
_entity.id
_entity.type
_entity.pdbx_description
1 polymer ?
#
loop_
_entity_poly.entity_id
_entity_poly.type
_entity_poly.pdbx_seq_one_letter_code
_entity_poly.pdbx_strand_id
1 'polypeptide(L)'
;MTTFKLHKPEEEVRRVGFVLQKQGIHERIPAQVGLNIDVSGSMSDLFKSGAVQAALERILPVALYFDDDGRIDTWVFSNQEKMASLAPATAKNYEGYVEREIISNNKLKTVLWGGTDYGPVIRSNLMTYGLMEEEAAGGLLGMIFGMSRDTFGEETRSGVPAINYFLTDGENADRDAAWTLLQKAEHAESQIYYVMVGVGDERFDFLRSAAEQFPNVGFVSVKDLGEFVGSDDAYEKLLPAELCTWLKHEHDDEDEDHH
;
A
#
# COMPACT_ATOMS: atom_id res chain seq x y z
N MET A 1 -20.25 2.86 -12.83
CA MET A 1 -20.93 2.90 -11.51
C MET A 1 -20.46 1.68 -10.75
N THR A 2 -19.77 1.85 -9.63
CA THR A 2 -19.35 0.72 -8.78
C THR A 2 -20.59 0.07 -8.14
N THR A 3 -20.64 -1.26 -8.17
CA THR A 3 -21.69 -2.05 -7.52
C THR A 3 -21.26 -2.58 -6.15
N PHE A 4 -19.98 -2.48 -5.80
CA PHE A 4 -19.49 -3.02 -4.54
C PHE A 4 -19.72 -2.04 -3.40
N LYS A 5 -20.43 -2.54 -2.39
CA LYS A 5 -20.51 -1.94 -1.06
C LYS A 5 -20.32 -3.03 -0.03
N LEU A 6 -19.43 -2.81 0.91
CA LEU A 6 -19.22 -3.73 2.01
C LEU A 6 -20.39 -3.62 2.97
N HIS A 7 -21.15 -4.70 3.11
CA HIS A 7 -22.26 -4.79 4.06
C HIS A 7 -22.00 -5.77 5.19
N LYS A 8 -21.23 -6.82 4.90
CA LYS A 8 -20.95 -7.93 5.82
C LYS A 8 -19.46 -8.28 5.77
N PRO A 9 -18.62 -7.52 6.49
CA PRO A 9 -17.18 -7.74 6.51
C PRO A 9 -16.79 -9.20 6.78
N GLU A 10 -17.51 -9.88 7.66
CA GLU A 10 -17.25 -11.27 8.03
C GLU A 10 -17.46 -12.28 6.89
N GLU A 11 -18.37 -12.02 5.94
CA GLU A 11 -18.56 -12.89 4.78
C GLU A 11 -17.41 -12.72 3.78
N GLU A 12 -16.97 -11.48 3.57
CA GLU A 12 -15.84 -11.18 2.68
C GLU A 12 -14.49 -11.62 3.27
N VAL A 13 -14.29 -11.55 4.60
CA VAL A 13 -13.11 -12.12 5.29
C VAL A 13 -13.00 -13.63 5.07
N ARG A 14 -14.13 -14.36 5.04
CA ARG A 14 -14.12 -15.79 4.70
C ARG A 14 -13.71 -16.03 3.25
N ARG A 15 -14.07 -15.14 2.32
CA ARG A 15 -13.63 -15.23 0.91
C ARG A 15 -12.12 -15.03 0.80
N VAL A 16 -11.56 -14.05 1.54
CA VAL A 16 -10.11 -13.85 1.67
C VAL A 16 -9.43 -15.15 2.14
N GLY A 17 -9.90 -15.74 3.24
CA GLY A 17 -9.37 -17.01 3.73
C GLY A 17 -9.45 -18.16 2.71
N PHE A 18 -10.53 -18.23 1.92
CA PHE A 18 -10.65 -19.22 0.85
C PHE A 18 -9.64 -19.01 -0.28
N VAL A 19 -9.37 -17.76 -0.68
CA VAL A 19 -8.32 -17.45 -1.68
C VAL A 19 -6.95 -17.87 -1.15
N LEU A 20 -6.63 -17.55 0.11
CA LEU A 20 -5.36 -17.92 0.74
C LEU A 20 -5.16 -19.43 0.85
N GLN A 21 -6.22 -20.18 1.22
CA GLN A 21 -6.18 -21.63 1.23
C GLN A 21 -5.89 -22.25 -0.15
N LYS A 22 -6.42 -21.67 -1.24
CA LYS A 22 -6.06 -22.10 -2.61
C LYS A 22 -4.59 -21.86 -2.93
N GLN A 23 -3.98 -20.83 -2.31
CA GLN A 23 -2.56 -20.50 -2.44
C GLN A 23 -1.67 -21.29 -1.48
N GLY A 24 -2.23 -22.22 -0.70
CA GLY A 24 -1.50 -23.08 0.24
C GLY A 24 -1.21 -22.43 1.59
N ILE A 25 -1.85 -21.30 1.92
CA ILE A 25 -1.80 -20.68 3.25
C ILE A 25 -2.98 -21.23 4.05
N HIS A 26 -2.71 -22.21 4.91
CA HIS A 26 -3.73 -22.90 5.71
C HIS A 26 -3.85 -22.36 7.13
N GLU A 27 -2.80 -21.69 7.61
CA GLU A 27 -2.75 -21.02 8.89
C GLU A 27 -2.73 -19.50 8.69
N ARG A 28 -3.19 -18.74 9.68
CA ARG A 28 -3.23 -17.28 9.59
C ARG A 28 -1.82 -16.74 9.80
N ILE A 29 -1.25 -16.18 8.75
CA ILE A 29 -0.03 -15.37 8.81
C ILE A 29 -0.44 -13.95 9.21
N PRO A 30 0.08 -13.38 10.30
CA PRO A 30 -0.19 -11.99 10.65
C PRO A 30 0.49 -11.04 9.66
N ALA A 31 -0.18 -9.96 9.28
CA ALA A 31 0.44 -8.88 8.50
C ALA A 31 -0.27 -7.55 8.76
N GLN A 32 0.49 -6.47 8.84
CA GLN A 32 -0.07 -5.12 8.85
C GLN A 32 -0.57 -4.77 7.45
N VAL A 33 -1.64 -3.98 7.33
CA VAL A 33 -2.18 -3.59 6.02
C VAL A 33 -2.20 -2.08 5.84
N GLY A 34 -1.55 -1.61 4.77
CA GLY A 34 -1.53 -0.21 4.33
C GLY A 34 -2.26 0.02 3.02
N LEU A 35 -2.76 1.24 2.81
CA LEU A 35 -3.35 1.72 1.56
C LEU A 35 -2.89 3.15 1.25
N ASN A 36 -2.18 3.30 0.14
CA ASN A 36 -1.73 4.57 -0.44
C ASN A 36 -2.64 4.92 -1.61
N ILE A 37 -3.28 6.09 -1.54
CA ILE A 37 -4.28 6.52 -2.52
C ILE A 37 -3.74 7.72 -3.28
N ASP A 38 -3.56 7.58 -4.60
CA ASP A 38 -3.25 8.71 -5.46
C ASP A 38 -4.44 9.69 -5.43
N VAL A 39 -4.16 10.96 -5.12
CA VAL A 39 -5.11 12.07 -5.17
C VAL A 39 -4.75 13.08 -6.27
N SER A 40 -4.02 12.65 -7.29
CA SER A 40 -3.74 13.41 -8.50
C SER A 40 -5.01 13.84 -9.23
N GLY A 41 -4.89 14.86 -10.08
CA GLY A 41 -6.02 15.41 -10.83
C GLY A 41 -6.74 14.37 -11.73
N SER A 42 -6.01 13.40 -12.28
CA SER A 42 -6.56 12.32 -13.13
C SER A 42 -7.53 11.44 -12.34
N MET A 43 -7.23 11.17 -11.08
CA MET A 43 -8.07 10.34 -10.19
C MET A 43 -9.46 10.96 -9.90
N SER A 44 -9.69 12.25 -10.21
CA SER A 44 -10.89 12.97 -9.75
C SER A 44 -12.22 12.31 -10.14
N ASP A 45 -12.31 11.63 -11.28
CA ASP A 45 -13.52 10.93 -11.69
C ASP A 45 -13.73 9.59 -10.96
N LEU A 46 -12.64 8.91 -10.56
CA LEU A 46 -12.70 7.72 -9.71
C LEU A 46 -13.18 8.07 -8.30
N PHE A 47 -12.79 9.23 -7.77
CA PHE A 47 -13.32 9.75 -6.51
C PHE A 47 -14.81 10.10 -6.63
N LYS A 48 -15.21 10.90 -7.64
CA LYS A 48 -16.62 11.30 -7.83
C LYS A 48 -17.55 10.09 -8.04
N SER A 49 -17.07 9.04 -8.71
CA SER A 49 -17.85 7.84 -8.97
C SER A 49 -17.99 6.91 -7.76
N GLY A 50 -17.21 7.14 -6.70
CA GLY A 50 -17.16 6.28 -5.51
C GLY A 50 -16.28 5.03 -5.68
N ALA A 51 -15.56 4.89 -6.79
CA ALA A 51 -14.72 3.71 -7.04
C ALA A 51 -13.58 3.59 -6.02
N VAL A 52 -12.99 4.70 -5.60
CA VAL A 52 -11.94 4.72 -4.54
C VAL A 52 -12.51 4.25 -3.19
N GLN A 53 -13.73 4.66 -2.84
CA GLN A 53 -14.42 4.20 -1.63
C GLN A 53 -14.65 2.69 -1.68
N ALA A 54 -15.13 2.18 -2.82
CA ALA A 54 -15.34 0.76 -3.02
C ALA A 54 -14.02 -0.06 -2.99
N ALA A 55 -12.90 0.52 -3.44
CA ALA A 55 -11.58 -0.11 -3.34
C ALA A 55 -11.11 -0.24 -1.88
N LEU A 56 -11.24 0.83 -1.09
CA LEU A 56 -10.96 0.79 0.35
C LEU A 56 -11.84 -0.26 1.05
N GLU A 57 -13.14 -0.27 0.73
CA GLU A 57 -14.08 -1.28 1.24
C GLU A 57 -13.71 -2.70 0.83
N ARG A 58 -13.12 -2.89 -0.36
CA ARG A 58 -12.70 -4.21 -0.84
C ARG A 58 -11.41 -4.68 -0.17
N ILE A 59 -10.51 -3.77 0.18
CA ILE A 59 -9.26 -4.06 0.90
C ILE A 59 -9.50 -4.30 2.40
N LEU A 60 -10.53 -3.70 3.00
CA LEU A 60 -10.79 -3.84 4.44
C LEU A 60 -10.93 -5.31 4.92
N PRO A 61 -11.62 -6.22 4.21
CA PRO A 61 -11.62 -7.64 4.56
C PRO A 61 -10.25 -8.31 4.52
N VAL A 62 -9.30 -7.82 3.72
CA VAL A 62 -7.91 -8.28 3.75
C VAL A 62 -7.26 -7.85 5.06
N ALA A 63 -7.38 -6.58 5.44
CA ALA A 63 -6.89 -6.08 6.72
C ALA A 63 -7.52 -6.81 7.93
N LEU A 64 -8.83 -7.06 7.91
CA LEU A 64 -9.51 -7.81 8.96
C LEU A 64 -9.09 -9.29 9.05
N TYR A 65 -8.51 -9.85 7.98
CA TYR A 65 -7.94 -11.19 7.98
C TYR A 65 -6.52 -11.19 8.54
N PHE A 66 -5.66 -10.29 8.05
CA PHE A 66 -4.22 -10.29 8.34
C PHE A 66 -3.84 -9.50 9.59
N ASP A 67 -4.40 -8.31 9.78
CA ASP A 67 -3.99 -7.36 10.82
C ASP A 67 -4.71 -7.67 12.13
N ASP A 68 -3.96 -7.77 13.22
CA ASP A 68 -4.48 -8.08 14.56
C ASP A 68 -5.42 -6.99 15.10
N ASP A 69 -5.18 -5.73 14.75
CA ASP A 69 -6.08 -4.64 15.14
C ASP A 69 -7.14 -4.32 14.08
N GLY A 70 -7.09 -5.03 12.94
CA GLY A 70 -8.08 -5.00 11.88
C GLY A 70 -8.24 -3.64 11.21
N ARG A 71 -7.16 -2.86 11.12
CA ARG A 71 -7.15 -1.54 10.47
C ARG A 71 -6.36 -1.53 9.17
N ILE A 72 -6.66 -0.53 8.35
CA ILE A 72 -5.84 -0.14 7.20
C ILE A 72 -5.13 1.15 7.60
N ASP A 73 -3.81 1.13 7.64
CA ASP A 73 -3.00 2.35 7.67
C ASP A 73 -3.15 3.08 6.33
N THR A 74 -3.51 4.37 6.37
CA THR A 74 -4.00 5.07 5.17
C THR A 74 -3.17 6.32 4.87
N TRP A 75 -2.83 6.47 3.59
CA TRP A 75 -2.13 7.64 3.07
C TRP A 75 -2.79 8.15 1.80
N VAL A 76 -2.65 9.45 1.58
CA VAL A 76 -2.89 10.10 0.30
C VAL A 76 -1.62 10.77 -0.20
N PHE A 77 -1.42 10.80 -1.51
CA PHE A 77 -0.24 11.42 -2.11
C PHE A 77 -0.56 12.06 -3.47
N SER A 78 0.26 13.04 -3.84
CA SER A 78 0.25 13.67 -5.17
C SER A 78 1.69 13.96 -5.59
N ASN A 79 2.05 15.19 -5.98
CA ASN A 79 3.39 15.58 -6.41
C ASN A 79 4.09 16.54 -5.45
N GLN A 80 5.39 16.78 -5.67
CA GLN A 80 6.22 17.76 -4.96
C GLN A 80 6.21 17.55 -3.44
N GLU A 81 6.51 16.33 -2.99
CA GLU A 81 6.52 15.96 -1.56
C GLU A 81 5.16 16.05 -0.84
N LYS A 82 4.07 16.26 -1.59
CA LYS A 82 2.74 16.38 -1.00
C LYS A 82 2.13 15.01 -0.75
N MET A 83 2.11 14.64 0.51
CA MET A 83 1.43 13.45 1.01
C MET A 83 0.89 13.72 2.42
N ALA A 84 -0.01 12.86 2.88
CA ALA A 84 -0.51 12.89 4.26
C ALA A 84 -0.92 11.49 4.72
N SER A 85 -0.54 11.13 5.95
CA SER A 85 -1.15 10.03 6.68
C SER A 85 -2.52 10.45 7.22
N LEU A 86 -3.47 9.52 7.21
CA LEU A 86 -4.85 9.73 7.64
C LEU A 86 -5.16 8.86 8.87
N ALA A 87 -6.35 9.07 9.43
CA ALA A 87 -6.86 8.19 10.49
C ALA A 87 -7.07 6.78 9.91
N PRO A 88 -6.60 5.69 10.53
CA PRO A 88 -6.76 4.35 9.98
C PRO A 88 -8.21 3.99 9.66
N ALA A 89 -8.43 3.32 8.54
CA ALA A 89 -9.74 2.79 8.18
C ALA A 89 -9.99 1.46 8.89
N THR A 90 -11.19 1.25 9.40
CA THR A 90 -11.56 0.11 10.24
C THR A 90 -13.02 -0.29 9.95
N ALA A 91 -13.44 -1.46 10.42
CA ALA A 91 -14.85 -1.87 10.38
C ALA A 91 -15.82 -0.86 11.06
N LYS A 92 -15.32 0.08 11.87
CA LYS A 92 -16.13 1.08 12.58
C LYS A 92 -16.27 2.41 11.84
N ASN A 93 -15.38 2.73 10.90
CA ASN A 93 -15.32 4.06 10.26
C ASN A 93 -15.16 4.02 8.73
N TYR A 94 -15.17 2.84 8.09
CA TYR A 94 -14.97 2.74 6.64
C TYR A 94 -16.10 3.39 5.82
N GLU A 95 -17.34 3.38 6.31
CA GLU A 95 -18.47 3.96 5.58
C GLU A 95 -18.26 5.46 5.38
N GLY A 96 -18.29 5.89 4.11
CA GLY A 96 -18.06 7.29 3.73
C GLY A 96 -16.67 7.83 4.08
N TYR A 97 -15.70 6.94 4.33
CA TYR A 97 -14.34 7.29 4.71
C TYR A 97 -13.69 8.24 3.70
N VAL A 98 -13.76 7.93 2.40
CA VAL A 98 -13.12 8.73 1.36
C VAL A 98 -13.66 10.15 1.33
N GLU A 99 -14.98 10.32 1.42
CA GLU A 99 -15.58 11.65 1.46
C GLU A 99 -15.14 12.42 2.72
N ARG A 100 -15.22 11.77 3.89
CA ARG A 100 -14.99 12.39 5.20
C ARG A 100 -13.52 12.73 5.45
N GLU A 101 -12.63 11.78 5.23
CA GLU A 101 -11.21 11.87 5.60
C GLU A 101 -10.35 12.46 4.47
N ILE A 102 -10.79 12.37 3.20
CA ILE A 102 -10.04 12.82 2.04
C ILE A 102 -10.66 14.09 1.41
N ILE A 103 -11.85 13.97 0.82
CA ILE A 103 -12.42 15.03 -0.02
C ILE A 103 -12.85 16.26 0.79
N SER A 104 -13.57 16.05 1.89
CA SER A 104 -14.07 17.12 2.78
C SER A 104 -13.03 17.59 3.81
N ASN A 105 -11.83 16.99 3.83
CA ASN A 105 -10.80 17.32 4.80
C ASN A 105 -10.01 18.57 4.37
N ASN A 106 -10.32 19.70 5.01
CA ASN A 106 -9.68 21.00 4.70
C ASN A 106 -8.16 21.01 4.83
N LYS A 107 -7.55 20.08 5.61
CA LYS A 107 -6.09 19.98 5.75
C LYS A 107 -5.41 19.44 4.48
N LEU A 108 -6.17 18.73 3.63
CA LEU A 108 -5.64 18.09 2.42
C LEU A 108 -5.74 18.96 1.17
N LYS A 109 -6.30 20.17 1.26
CA LYS A 109 -6.48 21.06 0.10
C LYS A 109 -5.21 21.29 -0.73
N THR A 110 -4.05 21.29 -0.08
CA THR A 110 -2.76 21.48 -0.75
C THR A 110 -2.20 20.19 -1.36
N VAL A 111 -2.68 19.03 -0.90
CA VAL A 111 -2.29 17.68 -1.35
C VAL A 111 -3.19 17.20 -2.50
N LEU A 112 -4.47 17.56 -2.50
CA LEU A 112 -5.41 17.12 -3.54
C LEU A 112 -5.10 17.74 -4.91
N TRP A 113 -5.37 16.96 -5.95
CA TRP A 113 -5.44 17.36 -7.35
C TRP A 113 -4.13 17.88 -7.95
N GLY A 114 -3.02 17.34 -7.45
CA GLY A 114 -1.68 17.55 -8.00
C GLY A 114 -1.35 16.61 -9.18
N GLY A 115 -0.05 16.42 -9.41
CA GLY A 115 0.49 15.33 -10.21
C GLY A 115 0.71 14.07 -9.37
N THR A 116 1.64 13.22 -9.79
CA THR A 116 1.84 11.88 -9.21
C THR A 116 3.33 11.62 -8.96
N ASP A 117 3.76 11.69 -7.70
CA ASP A 117 5.10 11.30 -7.22
C ASP A 117 4.95 10.20 -6.16
N TYR A 118 5.66 9.07 -6.29
CA TYR A 118 5.52 7.92 -5.40
C TYR A 118 6.51 7.92 -4.24
N GLY A 119 7.69 8.52 -4.43
CA GLY A 119 8.77 8.52 -3.45
C GLY A 119 8.35 9.02 -2.06
N PRO A 120 7.63 10.15 -1.93
CA PRO A 120 7.27 10.70 -0.62
C PRO A 120 6.41 9.75 0.23
N VAL A 121 5.47 9.04 -0.40
CA VAL A 121 4.59 8.11 0.32
C VAL A 121 5.29 6.79 0.64
N ILE A 122 6.11 6.25 -0.29
CA ILE A 122 6.94 5.06 -0.03
C ILE A 122 7.89 5.34 1.14
N ARG A 123 8.53 6.52 1.16
CA ARG A 123 9.36 6.98 2.27
C ARG A 123 8.58 6.94 3.59
N SER A 124 7.39 7.53 3.62
CA SER A 124 6.56 7.54 4.83
C SER A 124 6.10 6.16 5.27
N ASN A 125 5.80 5.25 4.35
CA ASN A 125 5.47 3.87 4.69
C ASN A 125 6.63 3.22 5.45
N LEU A 126 7.84 3.28 4.90
CA LEU A 126 9.04 2.72 5.52
C LEU A 126 9.29 3.30 6.91
N MET A 127 9.21 4.63 7.09
CA MET A 127 9.36 5.25 8.42
C MET A 127 8.27 4.81 9.41
N THR A 128 7.03 4.72 8.95
CA THR A 128 5.88 4.36 9.79
C THR A 128 6.06 2.97 10.38
N TYR A 129 6.43 2.01 9.53
CA TYR A 129 6.69 0.63 9.93
C TYR A 129 8.06 0.43 10.59
N GLY A 130 8.90 1.46 10.68
CA GLY A 130 10.22 1.37 11.33
C GLY A 130 11.31 0.75 10.46
N LEU A 131 11.04 0.59 9.16
CA LEU A 131 11.96 0.03 8.16
C LEU A 131 12.95 1.07 7.62
N MET A 132 12.81 2.33 8.03
CA MET A 132 13.75 3.39 7.69
C MET A 132 13.77 4.47 8.76
N GLU A 133 14.97 4.95 9.10
CA GLU A 133 15.18 6.11 9.96
C GLU A 133 15.95 7.20 9.22
N GLU A 134 15.56 8.46 9.46
CA GLU A 134 16.32 9.61 8.98
C GLU A 134 17.39 9.99 10.01
N GLU A 135 18.66 9.74 9.69
CA GLU A 135 19.75 10.34 10.47
C GLU A 135 19.83 11.84 10.15
N ALA A 136 19.40 12.67 11.11
CA ALA A 136 19.66 14.10 11.05
C ALA A 136 21.17 14.36 10.99
N ALA A 137 21.63 15.15 10.02
CA ALA A 137 23.04 15.50 9.83
C ALA A 137 23.62 16.21 11.08
N GLY A 138 24.09 15.44 12.06
CA GLY A 138 24.61 15.94 13.32
C GLY A 138 26.11 16.22 13.25
N GLY A 139 26.50 17.51 13.20
CA GLY A 139 27.86 17.97 13.52
C GLY A 139 28.62 18.68 12.40
N LEU A 140 29.77 19.27 12.76
CA LEU A 140 30.64 20.07 11.88
C LEU A 140 31.12 19.29 10.63
N LEU A 141 31.22 17.96 10.72
CA LEU A 141 31.57 17.07 9.61
C LEU A 141 30.42 16.88 8.59
N GLY A 142 29.16 16.83 9.07
CA GLY A 142 27.98 16.71 8.21
C GLY A 142 27.75 17.94 7.32
N MET A 143 28.15 19.12 7.79
CA MET A 143 28.09 20.36 6.99
C MET A 143 29.14 20.45 5.88
N ILE A 144 30.20 19.63 5.93
CA ILE A 144 31.28 19.61 4.92
C ILE A 144 31.08 18.46 3.92
N PHE A 145 30.37 17.39 4.29
CA PHE A 145 30.13 16.21 3.43
C PHE A 145 28.67 15.95 3.05
N GLY A 146 27.71 16.75 3.53
CA GLY A 146 26.41 16.97 2.88
C GLY A 146 25.59 15.73 2.50
N MET A 147 25.58 14.66 3.31
CA MET A 147 24.69 13.53 3.10
C MET A 147 24.02 13.16 4.43
N SER A 148 22.71 13.37 4.53
CA SER A 148 21.89 12.50 5.37
C SER A 148 22.03 11.08 4.82
N ARG A 149 22.24 10.10 5.71
CA ARG A 149 22.21 8.69 5.34
C ARG A 149 20.97 8.09 5.97
N ASP A 150 19.93 7.95 5.15
CA ASP A 150 18.77 7.15 5.50
C ASP A 150 19.27 5.73 5.79
N THR A 151 18.99 5.21 6.99
CA THR A 151 19.26 3.82 7.37
C THR A 151 18.00 3.00 7.11
N PHE A 152 18.17 1.78 6.62
CA PHE A 152 17.07 0.87 6.32
C PHE A 152 17.18 -0.36 7.22
N GLY A 153 16.05 -0.90 7.63
CA GLY A 153 15.93 -2.08 8.49
C GLY A 153 15.17 -3.19 7.79
N GLU A 154 15.42 -4.40 8.26
CA GLU A 154 14.79 -5.65 7.82
C GLU A 154 13.40 -5.78 8.46
N GLU A 155 13.32 -5.89 9.78
CA GLU A 155 12.07 -6.12 10.50
C GLU A 155 11.24 -4.84 10.72
N THR A 156 9.91 -4.98 10.66
CA THR A 156 9.03 -3.91 11.12
C THR A 156 9.16 -3.70 12.62
N ARG A 157 8.82 -2.52 13.11
CA ARG A 157 8.83 -2.21 14.55
C ARG A 157 7.93 -3.15 15.37
N SER A 158 6.90 -3.74 14.75
CA SER A 158 6.01 -4.69 15.39
C SER A 158 6.50 -6.15 15.32
N GLY A 159 7.52 -6.45 14.50
CA GLY A 159 7.91 -7.82 14.19
C GLY A 159 6.83 -8.56 13.41
N VAL A 160 6.10 -7.85 12.53
CA VAL A 160 5.03 -8.41 11.70
C VAL A 160 5.14 -7.77 10.32
N PRO A 161 5.15 -8.53 9.21
CA PRO A 161 5.32 -7.98 7.87
C PRO A 161 4.19 -7.02 7.48
N ALA A 162 4.47 -6.09 6.55
CA ALA A 162 3.49 -5.12 6.06
C ALA A 162 3.10 -5.37 4.59
N ILE A 163 1.81 -5.50 4.31
CA ILE A 163 1.24 -5.50 2.95
C ILE A 163 0.75 -4.09 2.66
N ASN A 164 1.30 -3.44 1.64
CA ASN A 164 0.98 -2.05 1.32
C ASN A 164 0.38 -1.92 -0.08
N TYR A 165 -0.92 -1.66 -0.14
CA TYR A 165 -1.63 -1.44 -1.39
C TYR A 165 -1.37 -0.03 -1.90
N PHE A 166 -1.17 0.10 -3.21
CA PHE A 166 -0.90 1.38 -3.84
C PHE A 166 -1.87 1.58 -5.01
N LEU A 167 -2.78 2.54 -4.92
CA LEU A 167 -3.83 2.77 -5.90
C LEU A 167 -3.57 4.04 -6.70
N THR A 168 -3.42 3.91 -8.01
CA THR A 168 -3.05 5.01 -8.92
C THR A 168 -3.66 4.81 -10.31
N ASP A 169 -3.95 5.89 -11.02
CA ASP A 169 -4.33 5.87 -12.44
C ASP A 169 -3.27 6.49 -13.37
N GLY A 170 -2.14 6.92 -12.80
CA GLY A 170 -1.10 7.68 -13.50
C GLY A 170 0.29 7.02 -13.47
N GLU A 171 1.19 7.59 -14.27
CA GLU A 171 2.61 7.25 -14.29
C GLU A 171 3.37 8.01 -13.19
N ASN A 172 4.45 7.42 -12.69
CA ASN A 172 5.28 8.08 -11.70
C ASN A 172 6.16 9.19 -12.32
N ALA A 173 6.09 10.41 -11.80
CA ALA A 173 6.96 11.51 -12.22
C ALA A 173 8.28 11.57 -11.46
N ASP A 174 8.38 11.02 -10.24
CA ASP A 174 9.62 11.01 -9.42
C ASP A 174 10.39 9.68 -9.49
N ARG A 175 10.44 9.09 -10.69
CA ARG A 175 10.95 7.73 -10.96
C ARG A 175 12.23 7.38 -10.21
N ASP A 176 13.26 8.21 -10.29
CA ASP A 176 14.56 7.92 -9.68
C ASP A 176 14.50 7.88 -8.14
N ALA A 177 13.70 8.76 -7.54
CA ALA A 177 13.55 8.83 -6.09
C ALA A 177 12.79 7.60 -5.56
N ALA A 178 11.64 7.29 -6.16
CA ALA A 178 10.86 6.10 -5.80
C ALA A 178 11.63 4.80 -6.05
N TRP A 179 12.33 4.68 -7.18
CA TRP A 179 13.14 3.52 -7.51
C TRP A 179 14.27 3.29 -6.49
N THR A 180 14.94 4.37 -6.08
CA THR A 180 16.00 4.29 -5.07
C THR A 180 15.46 3.79 -3.73
N LEU A 181 14.25 4.20 -3.32
CA LEU A 181 13.63 3.72 -2.08
C LEU A 181 13.28 2.23 -2.16
N LEU A 182 12.66 1.78 -3.25
CA LEU A 182 12.34 0.36 -3.46
C LEU A 182 13.60 -0.51 -3.48
N GLN A 183 14.64 -0.07 -4.19
CA GLN A 183 15.93 -0.78 -4.22
C GLN A 183 16.59 -0.85 -2.84
N LYS A 184 16.55 0.22 -2.05
CA LYS A 184 17.15 0.21 -0.71
C LYS A 184 16.36 -0.66 0.27
N ALA A 185 15.03 -0.66 0.19
CA ALA A 185 14.19 -1.54 0.99
C ALA A 185 14.42 -3.02 0.64
N GLU A 186 14.55 -3.33 -0.65
CA GLU A 186 14.87 -4.69 -1.11
C GLU A 186 16.26 -5.15 -0.64
N HIS A 187 17.30 -4.33 -0.81
CA HIS A 187 18.65 -4.66 -0.32
C HIS A 187 18.75 -4.81 1.21
N ALA A 188 17.82 -4.21 1.95
CA ALA A 188 17.74 -4.32 3.40
C ALA A 188 16.83 -5.47 3.84
N GLU A 189 16.29 -6.26 2.91
CA GLU A 189 15.35 -7.36 3.17
C GLU A 189 14.13 -6.87 3.98
N SER A 190 13.73 -5.61 3.75
CA SER A 190 12.65 -4.99 4.52
C SER A 190 11.34 -5.78 4.39
N GLN A 191 10.72 -6.10 5.53
CA GLN A 191 9.47 -6.84 5.68
C GLN A 191 8.24 -6.05 5.23
N ILE A 192 8.26 -5.55 3.98
CA ILE A 192 7.18 -4.81 3.35
C ILE A 192 7.00 -5.24 1.90
N TYR A 193 5.77 -5.58 1.54
CA TYR A 193 5.38 -5.93 0.20
C TYR A 193 4.42 -4.88 -0.38
N TYR A 194 4.73 -4.35 -1.56
CA TYR A 194 3.86 -3.41 -2.25
C TYR A 194 2.98 -4.10 -3.29
N VAL A 195 1.66 -3.98 -3.16
CA VAL A 195 0.71 -4.38 -4.21
C VAL A 195 0.28 -3.14 -4.98
N MET A 196 0.90 -2.92 -6.14
CA MET A 196 0.66 -1.75 -6.98
C MET A 196 -0.55 -1.99 -7.92
N VAL A 197 -1.64 -1.28 -7.70
CA VAL A 197 -2.88 -1.35 -8.48
C VAL A 197 -2.96 -0.15 -9.43
N GLY A 198 -2.64 -0.39 -10.71
CA GLY A 198 -2.76 0.60 -11.79
C GLY A 198 -4.13 0.55 -12.45
N VAL A 199 -4.84 1.67 -12.47
CA VAL A 199 -6.21 1.79 -13.00
C VAL A 199 -6.25 2.55 -14.32
N GLY A 200 -6.93 2.02 -15.33
CA GLY A 200 -7.14 2.65 -16.62
C GLY A 200 -6.22 2.13 -17.70
N ASP A 201 -5.98 2.97 -18.71
CA ASP A 201 -5.26 2.60 -19.94
C ASP A 201 -3.82 3.17 -20.00
N GLU A 202 -3.29 3.69 -18.88
CA GLU A 202 -1.89 4.11 -18.79
C GLU A 202 -0.95 2.90 -18.99
N ARG A 203 0.25 3.17 -19.50
CA ARG A 203 1.25 2.12 -19.75
C ARG A 203 1.78 1.51 -18.46
N PHE A 204 1.89 2.31 -17.40
CA PHE A 204 2.43 1.94 -16.10
C PHE A 204 3.86 1.40 -16.21
N ASP A 205 4.72 2.08 -16.97
CA ASP A 205 6.09 1.62 -17.23
C ASP A 205 6.88 1.49 -15.92
N PHE A 206 6.74 2.44 -14.98
CA PHE A 206 7.40 2.36 -13.67
C PHE A 206 6.91 1.15 -12.86
N LEU A 207 5.59 0.96 -12.75
CA LEU A 207 5.03 -0.12 -11.92
C LEU A 207 5.40 -1.50 -12.48
N ARG A 208 5.36 -1.66 -13.81
CA ARG A 208 5.78 -2.90 -14.48
C ARG A 208 7.25 -3.19 -14.24
N SER A 209 8.13 -2.21 -14.46
CA SER A 209 9.56 -2.39 -14.22
C SER A 209 9.88 -2.66 -12.75
N ALA A 210 9.16 -2.04 -11.81
CA ALA A 210 9.34 -2.30 -10.38
C ALA A 210 8.94 -3.73 -10.01
N ALA A 211 7.77 -4.21 -10.48
CA ALA A 211 7.33 -5.58 -10.21
C ALA A 211 8.17 -6.66 -10.92
N GLU A 212 8.82 -6.32 -12.03
CA GLU A 212 9.79 -7.22 -12.69
C GLU A 212 11.13 -7.27 -11.95
N GLN A 213 11.53 -6.17 -11.31
CA GLN A 213 12.86 -6.03 -10.70
C GLN A 213 12.90 -6.40 -9.22
N PHE A 214 11.84 -6.10 -8.45
CA PHE A 214 11.83 -6.21 -7.00
C PHE A 214 10.88 -7.33 -6.55
N PRO A 215 11.37 -8.35 -5.82
CA PRO A 215 10.55 -9.48 -5.39
C PRO A 215 9.43 -9.09 -4.42
N ASN A 216 9.60 -7.97 -3.70
CA ASN A 216 8.62 -7.42 -2.77
C ASN A 216 7.66 -6.40 -3.43
N VAL A 217 7.54 -6.40 -4.75
CA VAL A 217 6.60 -5.54 -5.49
C VAL A 217 5.77 -6.40 -6.46
N GLY A 218 4.45 -6.35 -6.29
CA GLY A 218 3.48 -6.93 -7.23
C GLY A 218 2.78 -5.84 -8.02
N PHE A 219 2.35 -6.15 -9.26
CA PHE A 219 1.61 -5.21 -10.10
C PHE A 219 0.32 -5.81 -10.65
N VAL A 220 -0.79 -5.12 -10.42
CA VAL A 220 -2.13 -5.47 -10.89
C VAL A 220 -2.63 -4.34 -11.79
N SER A 221 -2.86 -4.65 -13.06
CA SER A 221 -3.46 -3.71 -14.02
C SER A 221 -4.96 -3.95 -14.13
N VAL A 222 -5.74 -2.89 -13.93
CA VAL A 222 -7.20 -2.90 -13.91
C VAL A 222 -7.70 -1.84 -14.89
N LYS A 223 -8.58 -2.22 -15.81
CA LYS A 223 -9.13 -1.25 -16.77
C LYS A 223 -10.16 -0.30 -16.14
N ASP A 224 -11.07 -0.84 -15.33
CA ASP A 224 -12.10 -0.09 -14.61
C ASP A 224 -12.09 -0.52 -13.14
N LEU A 225 -11.79 0.43 -12.25
CA LEU A 225 -11.71 0.14 -10.81
C LEU A 225 -13.06 -0.30 -10.24
N GLY A 226 -14.17 0.27 -10.71
CA GLY A 226 -15.51 -0.08 -10.26
C GLY A 226 -15.93 -1.50 -10.65
N GLU A 227 -15.56 -1.95 -11.85
CA GLU A 227 -15.76 -3.34 -12.29
C GLU A 227 -14.86 -4.30 -11.51
N PHE A 228 -13.59 -3.95 -11.32
CA PHE A 228 -12.64 -4.76 -10.55
C PHE A 228 -13.07 -4.95 -9.11
N VAL A 229 -13.40 -3.88 -8.39
CA VAL A 229 -13.86 -4.00 -7.00
C VAL A 229 -15.21 -4.68 -6.90
N GLY A 230 -15.94 -4.86 -8.00
CA GLY A 230 -17.19 -5.61 -8.07
C GLY A 230 -17.03 -7.06 -8.53
N SER A 231 -15.85 -7.48 -8.99
CA SER A 231 -15.65 -8.79 -9.59
C SER A 231 -15.55 -9.90 -8.54
N ASP A 232 -15.87 -11.13 -8.96
CA ASP A 232 -15.78 -12.31 -8.11
C ASP A 232 -14.35 -12.74 -7.82
N ASP A 233 -13.41 -12.34 -8.69
CA ASP A 233 -11.97 -12.63 -8.61
C ASP A 233 -11.15 -11.47 -8.01
N ALA A 234 -11.81 -10.48 -7.40
CA ALA A 234 -11.14 -9.29 -6.85
C ALA A 234 -10.08 -9.68 -5.81
N TYR A 235 -10.37 -10.67 -4.95
CA TYR A 235 -9.42 -11.13 -3.94
C TYR A 235 -8.26 -11.91 -4.51
N GLU A 236 -8.46 -12.75 -5.52
CA GLU A 236 -7.36 -13.41 -6.23
C GLU A 236 -6.36 -12.42 -6.84
N LYS A 237 -6.84 -11.23 -7.23
CA LYS A 237 -5.99 -10.15 -7.73
C LYS A 237 -5.36 -9.29 -6.62
N LEU A 238 -6.08 -9.05 -5.53
CA LEU A 238 -5.53 -8.33 -4.36
C LEU A 238 -4.55 -9.17 -3.54
N LEU A 239 -4.58 -10.49 -3.69
CA LEU A 239 -3.71 -11.46 -3.03
C LEU A 239 -3.02 -12.32 -4.10
N PRO A 240 -2.15 -11.71 -4.91
CA PRO A 240 -1.52 -12.43 -6.01
C PRO A 240 -0.56 -13.50 -5.46
N ALA A 241 -0.21 -14.46 -6.31
CA ALA A 241 0.54 -15.65 -5.89
C ALA A 241 1.94 -15.30 -5.35
N GLU A 242 2.57 -14.27 -5.93
CA GLU A 242 3.85 -13.73 -5.50
C GLU A 242 3.79 -13.17 -4.07
N LEU A 243 2.75 -12.39 -3.73
CA LEU A 243 2.53 -11.92 -2.35
C LEU A 243 2.34 -13.09 -1.39
N CYS A 244 1.53 -14.09 -1.78
CA CYS A 244 1.29 -15.26 -0.93
C CYS A 244 2.56 -16.10 -0.74
N THR A 245 3.45 -16.14 -1.73
CA THR A 245 4.75 -16.81 -1.63
C THR A 245 5.68 -16.05 -0.70
N TRP A 246 5.72 -14.72 -0.83
CA TRP A 246 6.48 -13.85 0.05
C TRP A 246 6.02 -13.97 1.51
N LEU A 247 4.71 -13.88 1.78
CA LEU A 247 4.17 -14.02 3.14
C LEU A 247 4.55 -15.35 3.81
N LYS A 248 4.63 -16.44 3.04
CA LYS A 248 5.05 -17.75 3.57
C LYS A 248 6.53 -17.75 3.96
N HIS A 249 7.37 -17.12 3.15
CA HIS A 249 8.79 -17.00 3.46
C HIS A 249 9.02 -16.22 4.76
N GLU A 250 8.38 -15.06 4.89
CA GLU A 250 8.49 -14.22 6.11
C GLU A 250 7.99 -14.95 7.37
N HIS A 251 6.93 -15.77 7.24
CA HIS A 251 6.40 -16.54 8.36
C HIS A 251 7.30 -17.72 8.76
N ASP A 252 7.85 -18.45 7.79
CA ASP A 252 8.67 -19.63 8.05
C ASP A 252 10.02 -19.24 8.70
N ASP A 253 10.56 -18.06 8.37
CA ASP A 253 11.81 -17.57 8.96
C ASP A 253 11.65 -17.19 10.45
N GLU A 254 10.50 -16.64 10.86
CA GLU A 254 10.19 -16.37 12.28
C GLU A 254 10.14 -17.65 13.14
N ASP A 255 9.65 -18.76 12.58
CA ASP A 255 9.54 -20.04 13.31
C ASP A 255 10.91 -20.71 13.52
N GLU A 256 11.90 -20.47 12.64
CA GLU A 256 13.25 -21.02 12.78
C GLU A 256 14.09 -20.31 13.86
N ASP A 257 13.91 -18.99 14.05
CA ASP A 257 14.64 -18.19 15.04
C ASP A 257 14.13 -18.38 16.49
N HIS A 258 13.02 -19.09 16.67
CA HIS A 258 12.42 -19.41 17.96
C HIS A 258 12.75 -20.83 18.49
N HIS A 259 13.72 -21.53 17.87
CA HIS A 259 14.19 -22.87 18.25
C HIS A 259 15.67 -22.94 18.65
#